data_AF-A0AA90U380-F1
#
_entry.id   AF-A0AA90U380-F1
#
_cell.length_a   1.000
_cell.length_b   1.000
_cell.length_c   1.000
_cell.angle_alpha   90.00
_cell.angle_beta   90.00
_cell.angle_gamma   90.00
#
_symmetry.space_group_name_H-M   'P 1'
#
loop_
_entity.id
_entity.type
_entity.pdbx_description
1 polymer ?
#
loop_
_entity_poly.entity_id
_entity_poly.type
_entity_poly.pdbx_seq_one_letter_code
_entity_poly.pdbx_strand_id
1 'polypeptide(L)'
;MNSRKAGRPTIGGSKLVQRAITSDPEIEEFLRKNPSINASEVFRRAIRSMMPRDSDSIRLSKLAEEISRMRSSLSMKEAEYESLKKRVEERERVQLDLRLEQDCHAWYLRSLVQLGIFRIMRRDPMDPLKIIEDEIRAGVMKASEISYENGRIRLTDRASPRTRRLLRNFMKGDILVTIPGSEWVTPSQDSLRSQYGLSIDFPLFEREFMANPSMGDLPLEFFRQFKPLIVENRIKAEVKARMEPSYRSIPVEVGGSN
;
A
#
# COMPACT_ATOMS: atom_id res chain seq x y z
N MET A 1 -61.45 -31.92 86.95
CA MET A 1 -61.97 -30.87 86.04
C MET A 1 -60.96 -29.75 85.95
N ASN A 2 -60.80 -29.22 84.73
CA ASN A 2 -60.06 -28.02 84.31
C ASN A 2 -58.54 -28.12 84.11
N SER A 3 -58.24 -28.38 82.84
CA SER A 3 -57.01 -28.21 82.09
C SER A 3 -56.64 -26.74 81.84
N ARG A 4 -55.36 -26.47 81.53
CA ARG A 4 -54.83 -25.62 80.43
C ARG A 4 -53.33 -25.35 80.71
N LYS A 5 -52.43 -26.09 80.03
CA LYS A 5 -51.69 -25.74 78.80
C LYS A 5 -50.55 -24.72 78.99
N ALA A 6 -49.37 -25.15 78.54
CA ALA A 6 -48.13 -24.41 78.41
C ALA A 6 -48.29 -23.10 77.62
N GLY A 7 -47.71 -22.02 78.14
CA GLY A 7 -47.58 -20.72 77.48
C GLY A 7 -46.14 -20.46 77.05
N ARG A 8 -45.97 -20.03 75.80
CA ARG A 8 -44.74 -19.53 75.16
C ARG A 8 -43.94 -18.57 76.06
N PRO A 9 -42.59 -18.60 76.03
CA PRO A 9 -41.82 -17.45 76.47
C PRO A 9 -42.10 -16.26 75.56
N THR A 10 -42.65 -15.20 76.14
CA THR A 10 -42.77 -13.88 75.53
C THR A 10 -41.37 -13.39 75.17
N ILE A 11 -41.19 -12.90 73.93
CA ILE A 11 -40.01 -12.14 73.52
C ILE A 11 -39.99 -10.86 74.38
N GLY A 12 -39.35 -10.96 75.54
CA GLY A 12 -39.09 -9.85 76.42
C GLY A 12 -38.17 -8.86 75.72
N GLY A 13 -38.59 -7.60 75.68
CA GLY A 13 -37.90 -6.51 75.03
C GLY A 13 -36.41 -6.51 75.35
N SER A 14 -35.60 -6.37 74.31
CA SER A 14 -34.19 -6.05 74.42
C SER A 14 -34.04 -4.83 75.33
N LYS A 15 -33.54 -5.04 76.55
CA LYS A 15 -33.07 -3.96 77.42
C LYS A 15 -32.08 -3.14 76.61
N LEU A 16 -32.44 -1.92 76.26
CA LEU A 16 -31.50 -0.90 75.83
C LEU A 16 -30.51 -0.71 76.97
N VAL A 17 -29.34 -1.33 76.85
CA VAL A 17 -28.21 -1.04 77.72
C VAL A 17 -27.78 0.39 77.42
N GLN A 18 -28.35 1.36 78.15
CA GLN A 18 -27.79 2.70 78.24
C GLN A 18 -26.45 2.58 78.97
N ARG A 19 -25.36 2.44 78.22
CA ARG A 19 -24.03 2.69 78.77
C ARG A 19 -23.96 4.17 79.11
N ALA A 20 -23.80 4.50 80.38
CA ALA A 20 -23.51 5.85 80.81
C ALA A 20 -22.21 6.29 80.12
N ILE A 21 -22.31 7.30 79.25
CA ILE A 21 -21.16 7.94 78.64
C ILE A 21 -20.65 8.92 79.70
N THR A 22 -19.51 8.63 80.32
CA THR A 22 -18.76 9.64 81.09
C THR A 22 -18.25 10.68 80.10
N SER A 23 -18.90 11.84 80.08
CA SER A 23 -18.46 13.04 79.37
C SER A 23 -17.35 13.73 80.17
N ASP A 24 -16.29 14.11 79.48
CA ASP A 24 -15.22 14.94 80.04
C ASP A 24 -15.77 16.36 80.30
N PRO A 25 -15.63 16.95 81.51
CA PRO A 25 -16.20 18.26 81.83
C PRO A 25 -15.78 19.38 80.87
N GLU A 26 -14.59 19.30 80.27
CA GLU A 26 -14.14 20.27 79.26
C GLU A 26 -14.95 20.21 77.96
N ILE A 27 -15.40 19.01 77.57
CA ILE A 27 -16.21 18.79 76.36
C ILE A 27 -17.64 19.31 76.58
N GLU A 28 -18.19 19.15 77.78
CA GLU A 28 -19.50 19.70 78.13
C GLU A 28 -19.48 21.24 78.13
N GLU A 29 -18.39 21.85 78.61
CA GLU A 29 -18.22 23.31 78.59
C GLU A 29 -18.08 23.84 77.15
N PHE A 30 -17.36 23.12 76.29
CA PHE A 30 -17.22 23.45 74.87
C PHE A 30 -18.54 23.37 74.10
N LEU A 31 -19.34 22.32 74.35
CA LEU A 31 -20.66 22.13 73.72
C LEU A 31 -21.69 23.15 74.23
N ARG A 32 -21.60 23.57 75.50
CA ARG A 32 -22.39 24.70 76.02
C ARG A 32 -22.06 26.02 75.32
N LYS A 33 -20.77 26.27 75.04
CA LYS A 33 -20.31 27.48 74.33
C LYS A 33 -20.65 27.47 72.84
N ASN A 34 -20.94 26.30 72.24
CA ASN A 34 -21.21 26.14 70.81
C ASN A 34 -22.51 25.33 70.55
N PRO A 35 -23.70 25.90 70.81
CA PRO A 35 -24.98 25.18 70.70
C PRO A 35 -25.38 24.79 69.27
N SER A 36 -24.70 25.31 68.25
CA SER A 36 -24.87 24.93 66.85
C SER A 36 -24.26 23.56 66.51
N ILE A 37 -23.41 23.01 67.37
CA ILE A 37 -22.77 21.71 67.17
C ILE A 37 -23.69 20.62 67.70
N ASN A 38 -24.21 19.78 66.80
CA ASN A 38 -24.97 18.60 67.19
C ASN A 38 -24.02 17.54 67.77
N ALA A 39 -23.82 17.58 69.09
CA ALA A 39 -22.98 16.63 69.81
C ALA A 39 -23.33 15.18 69.48
N SER A 40 -24.63 14.85 69.37
CA SER A 40 -25.08 13.50 69.04
C SER A 40 -24.62 13.04 67.65
N GLU A 41 -24.54 13.95 66.68
CA GLU A 41 -24.07 13.64 65.33
C GLU A 41 -22.55 13.43 65.30
N VAL A 42 -21.80 14.31 65.97
CA VAL A 42 -20.34 14.18 66.12
C VAL A 42 -19.98 12.89 66.85
N PHE A 43 -20.65 12.59 67.96
CA PHE A 43 -20.45 11.35 68.71
C PHE A 43 -20.85 10.12 67.89
N ARG A 44 -21.97 10.13 67.17
CA ARG A 44 -22.35 9.00 66.30
C ARG A 44 -21.33 8.78 65.19
N ARG A 45 -20.78 9.85 64.61
CA ARG A 45 -19.76 9.79 63.56
C ARG A 45 -18.43 9.25 64.11
N ALA A 46 -18.02 9.72 65.29
CA ALA A 46 -16.84 9.24 66.01
C ALA A 46 -16.98 7.75 66.41
N ILE A 47 -18.14 7.35 66.94
CA ILE A 47 -18.42 5.95 67.31
C ILE A 47 -18.42 5.06 66.07
N ARG A 48 -19.05 5.47 64.96
CA ARG A 48 -19.00 4.70 63.70
C ARG A 48 -17.59 4.57 63.14
N SER A 49 -16.72 5.57 63.30
CA SER A 49 -15.31 5.46 62.90
C SER A 49 -14.46 4.61 63.84
N MET A 50 -14.89 4.41 65.09
CA MET A 50 -14.20 3.58 66.10
C MET A 50 -14.76 2.15 66.19
N MET A 51 -15.87 1.84 65.52
CA MET A 51 -16.41 0.49 65.49
C MET A 51 -15.48 -0.44 64.68
N PRO A 52 -15.14 -1.63 65.21
CA PRO A 52 -14.34 -2.60 64.48
C PRO A 52 -15.08 -2.98 63.20
N ARG A 53 -14.38 -2.93 62.07
CA ARG A 53 -14.93 -3.31 60.76
C ARG A 53 -15.31 -4.79 60.81
N ASP A 54 -16.58 -5.11 60.52
CA ASP A 54 -17.05 -6.50 60.38
C ASP A 54 -16.23 -7.22 59.30
N SER A 55 -16.01 -8.53 59.46
CA SER A 55 -15.15 -9.32 58.56
C SER A 55 -15.51 -9.17 57.08
N ASP A 56 -16.80 -9.09 56.76
CA ASP A 56 -17.31 -8.85 55.41
C ASP A 56 -16.97 -7.46 54.89
N SER A 57 -16.96 -6.43 55.75
CA SER A 57 -16.58 -5.06 55.35
C SER A 57 -15.08 -4.95 55.04
N ILE A 58 -14.23 -5.71 55.76
CA ILE A 58 -12.79 -5.82 55.47
C ILE A 58 -12.58 -6.57 54.14
N ARG A 59 -13.35 -7.65 53.90
CA ARG A 59 -13.28 -8.41 52.65
C ARG A 59 -13.75 -7.58 51.46
N LEU A 60 -14.82 -6.79 51.63
CA LEU A 60 -15.33 -5.89 50.61
C LEU A 60 -14.31 -4.80 50.25
N SER A 61 -13.63 -4.21 51.24
CA SER A 61 -12.56 -3.23 50.95
C SER A 61 -11.38 -3.85 50.21
N LYS A 62 -10.99 -5.08 50.56
CA LYS A 62 -9.91 -5.81 49.84
C LYS A 62 -10.29 -6.10 48.39
N LEU A 63 -11.50 -6.60 48.14
CA LEU A 63 -12.00 -6.84 46.79
C LEU A 63 -12.09 -5.54 45.98
N ALA A 64 -12.49 -4.42 46.59
CA ALA A 64 -12.52 -3.12 45.92
C ALA A 64 -11.11 -2.64 45.53
N GLU A 65 -10.11 -2.84 46.41
CA GLU A 65 -8.71 -2.57 46.10
C GLU A 65 -8.19 -3.47 44.97
N GLU A 66 -8.50 -4.77 45.00
CA GLU A 66 -8.14 -5.71 43.93
C GLU A 66 -8.77 -5.33 42.59
N ILE A 67 -10.06 -4.98 42.57
CA ILE A 67 -10.75 -4.49 41.38
C ILE A 67 -10.08 -3.22 40.85
N SER A 68 -9.72 -2.29 41.73
CA SER A 68 -9.02 -1.07 41.34
C SER A 68 -7.65 -1.37 40.70
N ARG A 69 -6.87 -2.27 41.31
CA ARG A 69 -5.58 -2.74 40.78
C ARG A 69 -5.74 -3.43 39.42
N MET A 70 -6.72 -4.32 39.28
CA MET A 70 -6.99 -5.02 38.02
C MET A 70 -7.38 -4.04 36.91
N ARG A 71 -8.24 -3.05 37.20
CA ARG A 71 -8.61 -2.01 36.24
C ARG A 71 -7.42 -1.16 35.80
N SER A 72 -6.55 -0.79 36.75
CA SER A 72 -5.30 -0.09 36.43
C SER A 72 -4.40 -0.94 35.54
N SER A 73 -4.24 -2.23 35.86
CA SER A 73 -3.44 -3.15 35.05
C SER A 73 -4.01 -3.37 33.65
N LEU A 74 -5.33 -3.50 33.52
CA LEU A 74 -6.00 -3.62 32.23
C LEU A 74 -5.77 -2.37 31.38
N SER A 75 -5.97 -1.19 31.95
CA SER A 75 -5.75 0.08 31.24
C SER A 75 -4.32 0.23 30.74
N MET A 76 -3.31 -0.17 31.54
CA MET A 76 -1.91 -0.18 31.09
C MET A 76 -1.70 -1.14 29.92
N LYS A 77 -2.31 -2.33 29.95
CA LYS A 77 -2.19 -3.35 28.89
C LYS A 77 -2.93 -2.96 27.61
N GLU A 78 -4.09 -2.33 27.72
CA GLU A 78 -4.81 -1.77 26.57
C GLU A 78 -3.99 -0.66 25.89
N ALA A 79 -3.37 0.23 26.68
CA ALA A 79 -2.48 1.26 26.14
C ALA A 79 -1.24 0.66 25.45
N GLU A 80 -0.63 -0.37 26.05
CA GLU A 80 0.49 -1.10 25.46
C GLU A 80 0.09 -1.80 24.15
N TYR A 81 -1.09 -2.45 24.13
CA TYR A 81 -1.65 -3.09 22.95
C TYR A 81 -1.88 -2.09 21.81
N GLU A 82 -2.55 -0.97 22.07
CA GLU A 82 -2.80 0.05 21.05
C GLU A 82 -1.50 0.67 20.52
N SER A 83 -0.50 0.86 21.39
CA SER A 83 0.83 1.31 20.99
C SER A 83 1.55 0.28 20.10
N LEU A 84 1.48 -1.01 20.45
CA LEU A 84 2.05 -2.09 19.66
C LEU A 84 1.35 -2.25 18.31
N LYS A 85 0.02 -2.23 18.30
CA LYS A 85 -0.80 -2.31 17.11
C LYS A 85 -0.42 -1.24 16.09
N LYS A 86 -0.34 0.03 16.52
CA LYS A 86 0.11 1.14 15.66
C LYS A 86 1.51 0.92 15.09
N ARG A 87 2.45 0.42 15.89
CA ARG A 87 3.82 0.12 15.43
C ARG A 87 3.87 -1.01 14.41
N VAL A 88 3.04 -2.03 14.58
CA VAL A 88 2.92 -3.15 13.62
C VAL A 88 2.34 -2.63 12.32
N GLU A 89 1.21 -1.90 12.37
CA GLU A 89 0.57 -1.30 11.18
C GLU A 89 1.53 -0.34 10.44
N GLU A 90 2.28 0.49 11.16
CA GLU A 90 3.28 1.38 10.57
C GLU A 90 4.42 0.60 9.91
N ARG A 91 4.93 -0.45 10.56
CA ARG A 91 5.97 -1.31 10.00
C ARG A 91 5.49 -2.02 8.74
N GLU A 92 4.28 -2.55 8.74
CA GLU A 92 3.66 -3.20 7.58
C GLU A 92 3.50 -2.21 6.43
N ARG A 93 3.03 -0.99 6.71
CA ARG A 93 2.93 0.08 5.72
C ARG A 93 4.27 0.44 5.10
N VAL A 94 5.31 0.61 5.92
CA VAL A 94 6.67 0.91 5.43
C VAL A 94 7.22 -0.24 4.57
N GLN A 95 6.98 -1.49 4.97
CA GLN A 95 7.39 -2.65 4.18
C GLN A 95 6.66 -2.74 2.85
N LEU A 96 5.35 -2.45 2.83
CA LEU A 96 4.55 -2.38 1.63
C LEU A 96 5.10 -1.30 0.68
N ASP A 97 5.30 -0.08 1.19
CA ASP A 97 5.83 1.04 0.42
C ASP A 97 7.20 0.71 -0.18
N LEU A 98 8.08 0.04 0.59
CA LEU A 98 9.39 -0.39 0.11
C LEU A 98 9.29 -1.41 -1.04
N ARG A 99 8.42 -2.41 -0.92
CA ARG A 99 8.19 -3.40 -1.99
C ARG A 99 7.63 -2.75 -3.25
N LEU A 100 6.65 -1.86 -3.09
CA LEU A 100 6.07 -1.10 -4.20
C LEU A 100 7.14 -0.23 -4.88
N GLU A 101 8.02 0.42 -4.12
CA GLU A 101 9.12 1.20 -4.67
C GLU A 101 10.11 0.35 -5.47
N GLN A 102 10.49 -0.82 -4.95
CA GLN A 102 11.43 -1.72 -5.61
C GLN A 102 10.90 -2.23 -6.95
N ASP A 103 9.60 -2.54 -7.02
CA ASP A 103 9.02 -3.24 -8.15
C ASP A 103 8.32 -2.34 -9.15
N CYS A 104 7.98 -1.10 -8.79
CA CYS A 104 7.15 -0.23 -9.63
C CYS A 104 7.68 -0.03 -11.05
N HIS A 105 8.99 0.12 -11.20
CA HIS A 105 9.59 0.39 -12.49
C HIS A 105 9.55 -0.84 -13.42
N ALA A 106 9.91 -2.01 -12.90
CA ALA A 106 9.86 -3.27 -13.65
C ALA A 106 8.43 -3.68 -13.97
N TRP A 107 7.52 -3.50 -13.01
CA TRP A 107 6.10 -3.76 -13.18
C TRP A 107 5.51 -2.87 -14.28
N TYR A 108 5.88 -1.59 -14.31
CA TYR A 108 5.38 -0.68 -15.35
C TYR A 108 5.87 -1.08 -16.74
N LEU A 109 7.16 -1.38 -16.92
CA LEU A 109 7.68 -1.88 -18.19
C LEU A 109 6.94 -3.15 -18.65
N ARG A 110 6.76 -4.12 -17.73
CA ARG A 110 6.00 -5.34 -18.01
C ARG A 110 4.56 -5.01 -18.45
N SER A 111 3.89 -4.11 -17.75
CA SER A 111 2.53 -3.71 -18.08
C SER A 111 2.41 -3.11 -19.48
N LEU A 112 3.37 -2.29 -19.91
CA LEU A 112 3.38 -1.72 -21.27
C LEU A 112 3.56 -2.81 -22.35
N VAL A 113 4.40 -3.82 -22.08
CA VAL A 113 4.56 -4.98 -22.96
C VAL A 113 3.25 -5.78 -23.04
N GLN A 114 2.62 -6.07 -21.90
CA GLN A 114 1.35 -6.81 -21.85
C GLN A 114 0.19 -6.05 -22.52
N LEU A 115 0.19 -4.72 -22.45
CA LEU A 115 -0.78 -3.86 -23.14
C LEU A 115 -0.55 -3.77 -24.66
N GLY A 116 0.52 -4.38 -25.19
CA GLY A 116 0.82 -4.36 -26.63
C GLY A 116 1.26 -2.98 -27.13
N ILE A 117 1.82 -2.16 -26.24
CA ILE A 117 2.44 -0.86 -26.60
C ILE A 117 3.65 -1.10 -27.49
N PHE A 118 4.46 -2.10 -27.15
CA PHE A 118 5.61 -2.48 -27.95
C PHE A 118 5.22 -3.36 -29.14
N ARG A 119 5.71 -3.02 -30.33
CA ARG A 119 5.44 -3.76 -31.58
C ARG A 119 6.66 -3.82 -32.45
N ILE A 120 6.85 -4.95 -33.13
CA ILE A 120 7.86 -5.11 -34.17
C ILE A 120 7.26 -4.61 -35.48
N MET A 121 7.90 -3.60 -36.05
CA MET A 121 7.58 -3.09 -37.37
C MET A 121 8.59 -3.64 -38.36
N ARG A 122 8.10 -3.97 -39.55
CA ARG A 122 8.93 -4.49 -40.64
C ARG A 122 8.75 -3.63 -41.87
N ARG A 123 9.87 -3.31 -42.52
CA ARG A 123 9.93 -2.79 -43.89
C ARG A 123 10.51 -3.87 -44.77
N ASP A 124 9.77 -4.25 -45.80
CA ASP A 124 10.27 -5.19 -46.80
C ASP A 124 11.36 -4.54 -47.65
N PRO A 125 12.35 -5.33 -48.13
CA PRO A 125 13.35 -4.83 -49.05
C PRO A 125 12.68 -4.30 -50.32
N MET A 126 13.09 -3.10 -50.74
CA MET A 126 12.60 -2.49 -51.96
C MET A 126 13.69 -2.47 -53.02
N ASP A 127 13.44 -3.19 -54.11
CA ASP A 127 14.31 -3.22 -55.28
C ASP A 127 13.87 -2.15 -56.29
N PRO A 128 14.74 -1.17 -56.63
CA PRO A 128 14.41 -0.17 -57.63
C PRO A 128 14.15 -0.77 -59.01
N LEU A 129 14.68 -1.96 -59.33
CA LEU A 129 14.50 -2.58 -60.65
C LEU A 129 13.02 -2.79 -61.00
N LYS A 130 12.24 -3.37 -60.08
CA LYS A 130 10.82 -3.63 -60.31
C LYS A 130 10.04 -2.34 -60.55
N ILE A 131 10.35 -1.30 -59.76
CA ILE A 131 9.74 0.03 -59.90
C ILE A 131 10.08 0.62 -61.27
N ILE A 132 11.34 0.51 -61.70
CA ILE A 132 11.79 0.99 -63.01
C ILE A 132 11.05 0.26 -64.14
N GLU A 133 10.98 -1.07 -64.08
CA GLU A 133 10.32 -1.89 -65.11
C GLU A 133 8.83 -1.54 -65.25
N ASP A 134 8.12 -1.38 -64.12
CA ASP A 134 6.71 -1.04 -64.12
C ASP A 134 6.46 0.40 -64.64
N GLU A 135 7.29 1.36 -64.26
CA GLU A 135 7.19 2.75 -64.72
C GLU A 135 7.57 2.92 -66.20
N ILE A 136 8.50 2.11 -66.71
CA ILE A 136 8.79 2.03 -68.15
C ILE A 136 7.60 1.43 -68.89
N ARG A 137 7.02 0.33 -68.37
CA ARG A 137 5.85 -0.32 -68.97
C ARG A 137 4.63 0.62 -69.01
N ALA A 138 4.47 1.45 -67.98
CA ALA A 138 3.42 2.47 -67.90
C ALA A 138 3.67 3.69 -68.80
N GLY A 139 4.83 3.78 -69.47
CA GLY A 139 5.20 4.92 -70.31
C GLY A 139 5.54 6.20 -69.53
N VAL A 140 5.69 6.09 -68.21
CA VAL A 140 5.99 7.22 -67.32
C VAL A 140 7.49 7.53 -67.30
N MET A 141 8.33 6.50 -67.41
CA MET A 141 9.78 6.59 -67.48
C MET A 141 10.26 6.08 -68.85
N LYS A 142 11.21 6.78 -69.49
CA LYS A 142 11.81 6.24 -70.73
C LYS A 142 12.95 5.28 -70.40
N ALA A 143 13.06 4.19 -71.15
CA ALA A 143 14.17 3.23 -70.99
C ALA A 143 15.56 3.89 -71.13
N SER A 144 15.68 4.94 -71.95
CA SER A 144 16.92 5.70 -72.13
C SER A 144 17.33 6.52 -70.91
N GLU A 145 16.49 6.61 -69.86
CA GLU A 145 16.80 7.34 -68.64
C GLU A 145 17.64 6.51 -67.67
N ILE A 146 17.69 5.19 -67.86
CA ILE A 146 18.39 4.22 -67.01
C ILE A 146 19.51 3.54 -67.81
N SER A 147 20.69 3.38 -67.21
CA SER A 147 21.79 2.57 -67.75
C SER A 147 22.03 1.34 -66.88
N TYR A 148 22.30 0.21 -67.53
CA TYR A 148 22.70 -1.04 -66.90
C TYR A 148 24.15 -1.33 -67.28
N GLU A 149 25.08 -0.97 -66.39
CA GLU A 149 26.52 -1.14 -66.63
C GLU A 149 27.14 -1.96 -65.51
N ASN A 150 27.88 -3.02 -65.86
CA ASN A 150 28.61 -3.86 -64.91
C ASN A 150 27.74 -4.39 -63.75
N GLY A 151 26.49 -4.76 -64.06
CA GLY A 151 25.52 -5.25 -63.08
C GLY A 151 24.97 -4.19 -62.13
N ARG A 152 25.19 -2.89 -62.42
CA ARG A 152 24.68 -1.76 -61.63
C ARG A 152 23.70 -0.94 -62.46
N ILE A 153 22.64 -0.50 -61.79
CA ILE A 153 21.63 0.38 -62.37
C ILE A 153 22.03 1.83 -62.07
N ARG A 154 22.08 2.68 -63.09
CA ARG A 154 22.44 4.10 -62.98
C ARG A 154 21.42 4.98 -63.66
N LEU A 155 21.30 6.21 -63.17
CA LEU A 155 20.57 7.26 -63.88
C LEU A 155 21.49 7.86 -64.94
N THR A 156 20.98 8.00 -66.16
CA THR A 156 21.71 8.68 -67.24
C THR A 156 21.53 10.20 -67.15
N ASP A 157 22.34 10.95 -67.90
CA ASP A 157 22.18 12.40 -68.04
C ASP A 157 20.83 12.80 -68.66
N ARG A 158 20.19 11.87 -69.38
CA ARG A 158 18.87 12.04 -70.00
C ARG A 158 17.71 11.82 -69.02
N ALA A 159 17.99 11.41 -67.77
CA ALA A 159 16.99 11.17 -66.76
C ALA A 159 16.21 12.44 -66.43
N SER A 160 14.89 12.36 -66.57
CA SER A 160 13.98 13.47 -66.32
C SER A 160 13.99 13.86 -64.83
N PRO A 161 13.62 15.11 -64.48
CA PRO A 161 13.49 15.52 -63.09
C PRO A 161 12.51 14.65 -62.29
N ARG A 162 11.49 14.08 -62.95
CA ARG A 162 10.51 13.19 -62.33
C ARG A 162 11.15 11.86 -61.93
N THR A 163 11.88 11.21 -62.84
CA THR A 163 12.61 9.96 -62.59
C THR A 163 13.63 10.13 -61.46
N ARG A 164 14.37 11.25 -61.46
CA ARG A 164 15.33 11.58 -60.37
C ARG A 164 14.63 11.77 -59.02
N ARG A 165 13.42 12.33 -58.98
CA ARG A 165 12.64 12.45 -57.73
C ARG A 165 12.12 11.09 -57.26
N LEU A 166 11.57 10.29 -58.17
CA LEU A 166 11.03 8.96 -57.86
C LEU A 166 12.09 8.05 -57.24
N LEU A 167 13.28 8.02 -57.84
CA LEU A 167 14.34 7.08 -57.46
C LEU A 167 15.33 7.64 -56.44
N ARG A 168 15.12 8.87 -55.94
CA ARG A 168 16.05 9.57 -55.03
C ARG A 168 16.42 8.73 -53.81
N ASN A 169 15.46 8.02 -53.22
CA ASN A 169 15.66 7.23 -52.01
C ASN A 169 16.50 5.96 -52.25
N PHE A 170 16.66 5.57 -53.51
CA PHE A 170 17.48 4.44 -53.93
C PHE A 170 18.88 4.89 -54.39
N MET A 171 19.15 6.20 -54.48
CA MET A 171 20.44 6.69 -54.99
C MET A 171 21.53 6.67 -53.92
N LYS A 172 22.66 6.05 -54.24
CA LYS A 172 23.92 6.17 -53.50
C LYS A 172 25.01 6.69 -54.45
N GLY A 173 25.09 8.01 -54.58
CA GLY A 173 25.77 8.65 -55.71
C GLY A 173 24.94 8.47 -56.98
N ASP A 174 25.56 8.07 -58.09
CA ASP A 174 24.88 7.88 -59.38
C ASP A 174 24.33 6.47 -59.60
N ILE A 175 24.48 5.59 -58.61
CA ILE A 175 24.04 4.20 -58.65
C ILE A 175 22.77 4.04 -57.83
N LEU A 176 21.82 3.27 -58.35
CA LEU A 176 20.64 2.85 -57.63
C LEU A 176 20.94 1.57 -56.85
N VAL A 177 20.64 1.60 -55.57
CA VAL A 177 20.83 0.50 -54.63
C VAL A 177 19.49 0.06 -54.08
N THR A 178 19.34 -1.26 -53.91
CA THR A 178 18.23 -1.85 -53.18
C THR A 178 18.20 -1.29 -51.76
N ILE A 179 17.04 -0.85 -51.32
CA ILE A 179 16.85 -0.47 -49.91
C ILE A 179 16.67 -1.79 -49.15
N PRO A 180 17.59 -2.14 -48.23
CA PRO A 180 17.45 -3.38 -47.48
C PRO A 180 16.20 -3.32 -46.61
N GLY A 181 15.58 -4.49 -46.44
CA GLY A 181 14.53 -4.67 -45.45
C GLY A 181 15.08 -4.38 -44.06
N SER A 182 14.23 -3.90 -43.17
CA SER A 182 14.61 -3.62 -41.78
C SER A 182 13.46 -3.95 -40.86
N GLU A 183 13.78 -4.46 -39.69
CA GLU A 183 12.84 -4.65 -38.59
C GLU A 183 13.29 -3.80 -37.41
N TRP A 184 12.35 -3.18 -36.71
CA TRP A 184 12.63 -2.32 -35.56
C TRP A 184 11.49 -2.35 -34.56
N VAL A 185 11.80 -2.05 -33.31
CA VAL A 185 10.80 -1.98 -32.25
C VAL A 185 10.20 -0.56 -32.17
N THR A 186 8.88 -0.51 -31.99
CA THR A 186 8.14 0.72 -31.69
C THR A 186 7.47 0.57 -30.32
N PRO A 187 7.31 1.64 -29.52
CA PRO A 187 7.85 3.00 -29.74
C PRO A 187 9.38 3.04 -29.70
N SER A 188 9.98 4.05 -30.35
CA SER A 188 11.42 4.31 -30.22
C SER A 188 11.77 4.75 -28.80
N GLN A 189 13.06 4.74 -28.45
CA GLN A 189 13.53 5.19 -27.14
C GLN A 189 13.04 6.61 -26.76
N ASP A 190 13.08 7.55 -27.71
CA ASP A 190 12.63 8.92 -27.47
C ASP A 190 11.11 8.99 -27.27
N SER A 191 10.34 8.24 -28.05
CA SER A 191 8.88 8.14 -27.88
C SER A 191 8.51 7.45 -26.57
N LEU A 192 9.26 6.41 -26.16
CA LEU A 192 9.06 5.73 -24.89
C LEU A 192 9.25 6.70 -23.71
N ARG A 193 10.30 7.52 -23.76
CA ARG A 193 10.57 8.51 -22.72
C ARG A 193 9.55 9.65 -22.71
N SER A 194 9.18 10.17 -23.87
CA SER A 194 8.32 11.37 -23.98
C SER A 194 6.82 11.08 -23.83
N GLN A 195 6.33 9.93 -24.30
CA GLN A 195 4.90 9.60 -24.29
C GLN A 195 4.52 8.73 -23.09
N TYR A 196 5.42 7.86 -22.65
CA TYR A 196 5.15 6.88 -21.58
C TYR A 196 5.94 7.16 -20.31
N GLY A 197 6.79 8.20 -20.29
CA GLY A 197 7.58 8.57 -19.14
C GLY A 197 8.49 7.46 -18.62
N LEU A 198 9.02 6.62 -19.53
CA LEU A 198 9.85 5.47 -19.17
C LEU A 198 11.22 5.55 -19.85
N SER A 199 12.27 5.37 -19.04
CA SER A 199 13.64 5.16 -19.49
C SER A 199 14.05 3.72 -19.23
N ILE A 200 14.72 3.08 -20.19
CA ILE A 200 15.26 1.71 -20.10
C ILE A 200 16.60 1.64 -20.84
N ASP A 201 17.34 0.55 -20.62
CA ASP A 201 18.37 0.09 -21.55
C ASP A 201 17.69 -0.41 -22.84
N PHE A 202 17.40 0.53 -23.74
CA PHE A 202 16.62 0.27 -24.95
C PHE A 202 17.33 -0.70 -25.92
N PRO A 203 18.64 -0.60 -26.18
CA PRO A 203 19.33 -1.57 -27.04
C PRO A 203 19.25 -3.00 -26.52
N LEU A 204 19.37 -3.19 -25.19
CA LEU A 204 19.20 -4.50 -24.57
C LEU A 204 17.76 -5.00 -24.72
N PHE A 205 16.79 -4.15 -24.40
CA PHE A 205 15.37 -4.47 -24.51
C PHE A 205 14.96 -4.81 -25.95
N GLU A 206 15.38 -4.02 -26.93
CA GLU A 206 15.06 -4.20 -28.34
C GLU A 206 15.52 -5.56 -28.83
N ARG A 207 16.76 -5.96 -28.50
CA ARG A 207 17.29 -7.28 -28.85
C ARG A 207 16.46 -8.42 -28.27
N GLU A 208 16.11 -8.34 -26.98
CA GLU A 208 15.31 -9.37 -26.30
C GLU A 208 13.88 -9.43 -26.84
N PHE A 209 13.24 -8.27 -27.06
CA PHE A 209 11.86 -8.21 -27.55
C PHE A 209 11.75 -8.68 -29.00
N MET A 210 12.75 -8.38 -29.85
CA MET A 210 12.83 -8.91 -31.22
C MET A 210 12.96 -10.44 -31.24
N ALA A 211 13.68 -11.02 -30.27
CA ALA A 211 13.82 -12.47 -30.15
C ALA A 211 12.59 -13.14 -29.51
N ASN A 212 11.92 -12.45 -28.58
CA ASN A 212 10.75 -12.96 -27.87
C ASN A 212 9.67 -11.87 -27.68
N PRO A 213 8.76 -11.71 -28.66
CA PRO A 213 7.68 -10.73 -28.58
C PRO A 213 6.66 -11.02 -27.47
N SER A 214 6.60 -12.27 -26.98
CA SER A 214 5.68 -12.73 -25.93
C SER A 214 6.27 -12.62 -24.52
N MET A 215 7.31 -11.81 -24.33
CA MET A 215 7.99 -11.68 -23.03
C MET A 215 7.14 -11.04 -21.92
N GLY A 216 5.93 -10.55 -22.21
CA GLY A 216 5.01 -9.93 -21.24
C GLY A 216 4.64 -10.82 -20.03
N ASP A 217 4.70 -12.14 -20.20
CA ASP A 217 4.37 -13.12 -19.16
C ASP A 217 5.55 -13.51 -18.27
N LEU A 218 6.75 -13.00 -18.56
CA LEU A 218 7.95 -13.27 -17.77
C LEU A 218 7.89 -12.61 -16.38
N PRO A 219 8.62 -13.17 -15.40
CA PRO A 219 8.68 -12.63 -14.03
C PRO A 219 9.26 -11.22 -13.99
N LEU A 220 8.96 -10.44 -12.94
CA LEU A 220 9.44 -9.07 -12.79
C LEU A 220 10.97 -8.98 -12.76
N GLU A 221 11.64 -10.00 -12.23
CA GLU A 221 13.09 -10.17 -12.22
C GLU A 221 13.69 -10.03 -13.63
N PHE A 222 13.04 -10.59 -14.64
CA PHE A 222 13.48 -10.46 -16.03
C PHE A 222 13.44 -9.00 -16.47
N PHE A 223 12.36 -8.27 -16.14
CA PHE A 223 12.22 -6.87 -16.53
C PHE A 223 13.17 -5.92 -15.79
N ARG A 224 13.64 -6.29 -14.59
CA ARG A 224 14.63 -5.49 -13.84
C ARG A 224 15.97 -5.37 -14.59
N GLN A 225 16.33 -6.34 -15.43
CA GLN A 225 17.61 -6.32 -16.16
C GLN A 225 17.71 -5.14 -17.14
N PHE A 226 16.57 -4.65 -17.65
CA PHE A 226 16.50 -3.50 -18.55
C PHE A 226 16.63 -2.16 -17.83
N LYS A 227 16.86 -2.17 -16.50
CA LYS A 227 16.98 -0.98 -15.65
C LYS A 227 15.87 0.04 -15.91
N PRO A 228 14.59 -0.36 -15.85
CA PRO A 228 13.49 0.57 -16.08
C PRO A 228 13.49 1.66 -15.02
N LEU A 229 13.18 2.87 -15.46
CA LEU A 229 13.04 4.05 -14.61
C LEU A 229 11.88 4.89 -15.12
N ILE A 230 10.86 5.04 -14.28
CA ILE A 230 9.75 5.95 -14.50
C ILE A 230 10.29 7.36 -14.21
N VAL A 231 10.32 8.22 -15.22
CA VAL A 231 10.87 9.58 -15.09
C VAL A 231 9.86 10.58 -14.55
N GLU A 232 8.56 10.25 -14.59
CA GLU A 232 7.49 11.13 -14.12
C GLU A 232 6.88 10.64 -12.80
N ASN A 233 6.89 11.50 -11.78
CA ASN A 233 6.32 11.19 -10.47
C ASN A 233 4.82 10.88 -10.53
N ARG A 234 4.08 11.52 -11.43
CA ARG A 234 2.65 11.26 -11.65
C ARG A 234 2.41 9.81 -12.08
N ILE A 235 3.14 9.35 -13.10
CA ILE A 235 3.05 7.97 -13.60
C ILE A 235 3.46 6.99 -12.50
N LYS A 236 4.53 7.31 -11.75
CA LYS A 236 5.00 6.46 -10.64
C LYS A 236 3.92 6.28 -9.57
N ALA A 237 3.22 7.36 -9.19
CA ALA A 237 2.13 7.30 -8.22
C ALA A 237 0.96 6.46 -8.73
N GLU A 238 0.58 6.63 -10.00
CA GLU A 238 -0.49 5.85 -10.63
C GLU A 238 -0.15 4.35 -10.69
N VAL A 239 1.09 4.02 -11.08
CA VAL A 239 1.57 2.63 -11.13
C VAL A 239 1.50 1.98 -9.76
N LYS A 240 1.98 2.66 -8.71
CA LYS A 240 1.92 2.12 -7.35
C LYS A 240 0.49 1.88 -6.88
N ALA A 241 -0.43 2.80 -7.16
CA ALA A 241 -1.84 2.64 -6.83
C ALA A 241 -2.46 1.40 -7.52
N ARG A 242 -2.05 1.10 -8.75
CA ARG A 242 -2.47 -0.12 -9.47
C ARG A 242 -1.84 -1.40 -8.91
N MET A 243 -0.62 -1.32 -8.39
CA MET A 243 0.09 -2.46 -7.81
C MET A 243 -0.37 -2.81 -6.40
N GLU A 244 -0.73 -1.81 -5.60
CA GLU A 244 -1.04 -1.94 -4.18
C GLU A 244 -1.99 -3.11 -3.83
N PRO A 245 -3.10 -3.37 -4.56
CA PRO A 245 -3.98 -4.51 -4.27
C PRO A 245 -3.28 -5.87 -4.28
N SER A 246 -2.27 -6.06 -5.15
CA SER A 246 -1.52 -7.32 -5.26
C SER A 246 -0.56 -7.57 -4.10
N TYR A 247 -0.24 -6.53 -3.32
CA TYR A 247 0.67 -6.61 -2.17
C TYR A 247 -0.04 -6.57 -0.82
N ARG A 248 -1.30 -6.15 -0.78
CA ARG A 248 -2.14 -6.15 0.44
C ARG A 248 -2.67 -7.56 0.81
N SER A 249 -2.53 -8.56 -0.05
CA SER A 249 -3.18 -9.87 0.07
C SER A 249 -2.40 -10.96 0.82
N ILE A 250 -1.42 -10.62 1.67
CA ILE A 250 -0.80 -11.61 2.56
C ILE A 250 -1.51 -11.52 3.92
N PRO A 251 -2.53 -12.38 4.20
CA PRO A 251 -3.07 -12.45 5.55
C PRO A 251 -1.95 -12.91 6.48
N VAL A 252 -1.69 -12.12 7.51
CA VAL A 252 -0.96 -12.60 8.68
C VAL A 252 -1.89 -13.62 9.33
N GLU A 253 -1.65 -14.92 9.10
CA GLU A 253 -2.23 -15.98 9.92
C GLU A 253 -1.71 -15.76 11.34
N VAL A 254 -2.48 -15.00 12.13
CA VAL A 254 -2.31 -14.97 13.57
C VAL A 254 -2.80 -16.34 14.03
N GLY A 255 -1.86 -17.25 14.25
CA GLY A 255 -2.11 -18.58 14.81
C GLY A 255 -2.87 -18.48 16.12
N GLY A 256 -4.19 -18.56 16.04
CA GLY A 256 -5.07 -18.84 17.16
C GLY A 256 -5.18 -20.35 17.29
N SER A 257 -4.29 -20.94 18.08
CA SER A 257 -4.50 -22.28 18.61
C SER A 257 -5.73 -22.25 19.51
N ASN A 258 -6.72 -23.08 19.17
CA ASN A 258 -7.84 -23.46 20.04
C ASN A 258 -7.35 -24.12 21.34
#